data_AF-A0A7Y4VJ34-F1
#
_entry.id   AF-A0A7Y4VJ34-F1
#
_cell.length_a   1.000
_cell.length_b   1.000
_cell.length_c   1.000
_cell.angle_alpha   90.00
_cell.angle_beta   90.00
_cell.angle_gamma   90.00
#
_symmetry.space_group_name_H-M   'P 1'
#
loop_
_entity.id
_entity.type
_entity.pdbx_description
1 polymer ?
#
loop_
_entity_poly.entity_id
_entity_poly.type
_entity_poly.pdbx_seq_one_letter_code
_entity_poly.pdbx_strand_id
1 'polypeptide(L)'
;MMLKLRRPLFWDIKESDIEKVIAESPEWVIPRVFDYGTLADIREVINLYGEEKTKEMLSRNKMKPLVRSMAYLFLQFDPEKRYAS
;
A
#
# COMPACT_ATOMS: atom_id res chain seq x y z
N MET A 1 -11.99 6.26 -12.73
CA MET A 1 -11.06 5.17 -13.05
C MET A 1 -11.40 4.02 -12.11
N MET A 2 -11.77 2.84 -12.63
CA MET A 2 -12.07 1.68 -11.79
C MET A 2 -10.72 1.01 -11.45
N LEU A 3 -10.37 0.98 -10.17
CA LEU A 3 -9.16 0.30 -9.69
C LEU A 3 -9.31 -1.21 -9.93
N LYS A 4 -8.23 -1.86 -10.35
CA LYS A 4 -8.22 -3.30 -10.62
C LYS A 4 -7.27 -4.02 -9.67
N LEU A 5 -7.36 -3.68 -8.38
CA LEU A 5 -6.71 -4.46 -7.35
C LEU A 5 -7.30 -5.87 -7.35
N ARG A 6 -6.42 -6.87 -7.32
CA ARG A 6 -6.84 -8.27 -7.44
C ARG A 6 -7.69 -8.71 -6.22
N ARG A 7 -8.83 -9.36 -6.47
CA ARG A 7 -9.73 -9.92 -5.43
C ARG A 7 -9.01 -10.73 -4.32
N PRO A 8 -7.98 -11.55 -4.60
CA PRO A 8 -7.23 -12.27 -3.59
C PRO A 8 -6.39 -11.42 -2.64
N LEU A 9 -6.40 -10.09 -2.72
CA LEU A 9 -5.84 -9.21 -1.68
C LEU A 9 -6.81 -8.99 -0.52
N PHE A 10 -8.10 -9.24 -0.74
CA PHE A 10 -9.20 -8.91 0.17
C PHE A 10 -9.95 -10.17 0.62
N TRP A 11 -9.27 -11.31 0.74
CA TRP A 11 -9.91 -12.63 0.99
C TRP A 11 -10.76 -12.68 2.27
N ASP A 12 -10.48 -11.78 3.21
CA ASP A 12 -11.15 -11.58 4.50
C ASP A 12 -12.28 -10.54 4.45
N ILE A 13 -12.51 -9.89 3.31
CA ILE A 13 -13.55 -8.87 3.11
C ILE A 13 -14.66 -9.41 2.20
N LYS A 14 -15.91 -9.11 2.57
CA LYS A 14 -17.07 -9.41 1.70
C LYS A 14 -16.96 -8.62 0.42
N GLU A 15 -17.34 -9.22 -0.70
CA GLU A 15 -17.16 -8.60 -2.01
C GLU A 15 -17.87 -7.26 -2.15
N SER A 16 -19.06 -7.12 -1.56
CA SER A 16 -19.83 -5.86 -1.52
C SER A 16 -19.10 -4.71 -0.82
N ASP A 17 -18.13 -5.01 0.05
CA ASP A 17 -17.51 -4.04 0.94
C ASP A 17 -16.10 -3.65 0.46
N ILE A 18 -15.57 -4.31 -0.57
CA ILE A 18 -14.20 -4.10 -1.06
C ILE A 18 -13.99 -2.66 -1.53
N GLU A 19 -14.91 -2.14 -2.36
CA GLU A 19 -14.80 -0.77 -2.86
C GLU A 19 -14.80 0.25 -1.72
N LYS A 20 -15.63 0.01 -0.69
CA LYS A 20 -15.68 0.84 0.51
C LYS A 20 -14.37 0.80 1.28
N VAL A 21 -13.82 -0.38 1.54
CA VAL A 21 -12.53 -0.54 2.24
C VAL A 21 -11.40 0.14 1.47
N ILE A 22 -11.38 0.00 0.14
CA ILE A 22 -10.41 0.70 -0.72
C ILE A 22 -10.58 2.22 -0.59
N ALA A 23 -11.81 2.74 -0.58
CA ALA A 23 -12.01 4.17 -0.48
C ALA A 23 -11.67 4.74 0.91
N GLU A 24 -11.99 4.01 1.98
CA GLU A 24 -12.05 4.56 3.33
C GLU A 24 -10.89 4.13 4.26
N SER A 25 -10.10 3.12 3.88
CA SER A 25 -9.10 2.51 4.80
C SER A 25 -7.68 2.44 4.22
N PRO A 26 -7.07 3.58 3.82
CA PRO A 26 -5.71 3.61 3.25
C PRO A 26 -4.65 2.99 4.17
N GLU A 27 -4.78 3.14 5.49
CA GLU A 27 -3.87 2.59 6.50
C GLU A 27 -3.83 1.06 6.52
N TRP A 28 -4.88 0.41 6.03
CA TRP A 28 -4.98 -1.04 5.90
C TRP A 28 -4.63 -1.49 4.48
N VAL A 29 -5.15 -0.78 3.47
CA VAL A 29 -4.98 -1.15 2.05
C VAL A 29 -3.54 -1.01 1.61
N ILE A 30 -2.87 0.11 1.93
CA ILE A 30 -1.51 0.39 1.47
C ILE A 30 -0.53 -0.68 1.97
N PRO A 31 -0.40 -0.95 3.28
CA PRO A 31 0.53 -1.98 3.76
C PRO A 31 0.22 -3.36 3.18
N ARG A 32 -1.07 -3.70 3.07
CA ARG A 32 -1.51 -5.01 2.56
C ARG A 32 -1.12 -5.23 1.10
N VAL A 33 -1.30 -4.20 0.27
CA VAL A 33 -0.91 -4.26 -1.15
C VAL A 33 0.60 -4.32 -1.28
N PHE A 34 1.37 -3.62 -0.45
CA PHE A 34 2.83 -3.74 -0.47
C PHE A 34 3.32 -5.12 0.01
N ASP A 35 2.60 -5.75 0.95
CA ASP A 35 2.97 -7.07 1.48
C ASP A 35 2.63 -8.23 0.52
N TYR A 36 1.50 -8.18 -0.18
CA TYR A 36 0.93 -9.32 -0.92
C TYR A 36 0.61 -9.02 -2.40
N GLY A 37 0.70 -7.75 -2.79
CA GLY A 37 0.41 -7.28 -4.13
C GLY A 37 1.50 -7.63 -5.14
N THR A 38 1.14 -7.49 -6.41
CA THR A 38 2.09 -7.44 -7.52
C THR A 38 2.63 -6.02 -7.66
N LEU A 39 3.66 -5.86 -8.50
CA LEU A 39 4.17 -4.55 -8.89
C LEU A 39 3.09 -3.65 -9.52
N ALA A 40 2.12 -4.25 -10.23
CA ALA A 40 1.00 -3.52 -10.79
C ALA A 40 0.04 -3.01 -9.70
N ASP A 41 -0.30 -3.87 -8.72
CA ASP A 41 -1.15 -3.48 -7.59
C ASP A 41 -0.51 -2.33 -6.78
N ILE A 42 0.81 -2.39 -6.56
CA ILE A 42 1.56 -1.33 -5.86
C ILE A 42 1.46 0.00 -6.63
N ARG A 43 1.66 -0.01 -7.95
CA ARG A 43 1.50 1.19 -8.78
C ARG A 43 0.07 1.74 -8.72
N GLU A 44 -0.93 0.88 -8.77
CA GLU A 44 -2.33 1.28 -8.67
C GLU A 44 -2.64 1.95 -7.32
N VAL A 45 -2.14 1.39 -6.22
CA VAL A 45 -2.30 1.98 -4.88
C VAL A 45 -1.61 3.32 -4.75
N ILE A 46 -0.40 3.48 -5.30
CA ILE A 46 0.32 4.75 -5.29
C ILE A 46 -0.44 5.80 -6.10
N ASN A 47 -0.96 5.43 -7.28
CA ASN A 47 -1.77 6.32 -8.11
C ASN A 47 -3.09 6.71 -7.44
N LEU A 48 -3.67 5.81 -6.64
CA LEU A 48 -4.93 6.05 -5.94
C LEU A 48 -4.79 7.05 -4.79
N TYR A 49 -3.87 6.78 -3.85
CA TYR A 49 -3.76 7.57 -2.63
C TYR A 49 -2.74 8.71 -2.74
N GLY A 50 -1.89 8.68 -3.78
CA GLY A 50 -0.77 9.57 -3.94
C GLY A 50 0.47 9.10 -3.16
N GLU A 51 1.63 9.58 -3.59
CA GLU A 51 2.91 9.20 -3.01
C GLU A 51 3.01 9.57 -1.52
N GLU A 52 2.64 10.80 -1.16
CA GLU A 52 2.80 11.30 0.21
C GLU A 52 1.95 10.52 1.20
N LYS A 53 0.70 10.21 0.84
CA LYS A 53 -0.17 9.37 1.67
C LYS A 53 0.38 7.96 1.80
N THR A 54 0.93 7.43 0.72
CA THR A 54 1.55 6.09 0.72
C THR A 54 2.77 6.06 1.64
N LYS A 55 3.70 7.02 1.53
CA LYS A 55 4.86 7.16 2.42
C LYS A 55 4.43 7.29 3.88
N GLU A 56 3.42 8.11 4.15
CA GLU A 56 2.84 8.30 5.49
C GLU A 56 2.37 6.97 6.09
N MET A 57 1.57 6.19 5.35
CA MET A 57 1.03 4.92 5.85
C MET A 57 2.11 3.84 5.99
N LEU A 58 3.10 3.82 5.09
CA LEU A 58 4.21 2.87 5.18
C LEU A 58 5.12 3.16 6.38
N SER A 59 5.26 4.43 6.78
CA SER A 59 6.07 4.84 7.94
C SER A 59 5.48 4.43 9.29
N ARG A 60 4.16 4.22 9.36
CA ARG A 60 3.44 3.95 10.61
C ARG A 60 3.52 2.48 11.05
N ASN A 61 3.95 1.59 10.17
CA ASN A 61 3.94 0.15 10.39
C ASN A 61 5.37 -0.40 10.32
N LYS A 62 5.68 -1.41 11.15
CA LYS A 62 6.93 -2.16 11.01
C LYS A 62 6.81 -3.06 9.78
N MET A 63 7.68 -2.85 8.81
CA MET A 63 7.55 -3.44 7.49
C MET A 63 8.43 -4.67 7.32
N LYS A 64 7.96 -5.64 6.52
CA LYS A 64 8.81 -6.75 6.06
C LYS A 64 9.93 -6.20 5.16
N PRO A 65 11.12 -6.83 5.11
CA PRO A 65 12.21 -6.37 4.27
C PRO A 65 11.83 -6.14 2.80
N LEU A 66 10.96 -7.01 2.25
CA LEU A 66 10.46 -6.86 0.87
C LEU A 66 9.68 -5.56 0.67
N VAL A 67 8.81 -5.19 1.61
CA VAL A 67 8.02 -3.95 1.56
C VAL A 67 8.96 -2.74 1.54
N ARG A 68 10.05 -2.77 2.33
CA ARG A 68 11.07 -1.71 2.31
C ARG A 68 11.74 -1.59 0.94
N SER A 69 12.12 -2.71 0.33
CA SER A 69 12.68 -2.72 -1.02
C SER A 69 11.70 -2.16 -2.05
N MET A 70 10.40 -2.49 -1.94
CA MET A 70 9.38 -1.95 -2.84
C MET A 70 9.16 -0.44 -2.60
N ALA A 71 9.12 0.01 -1.35
CA ALA A 71 9.02 1.43 -1.03
C ALA A 71 10.21 2.21 -1.62
N TYR A 72 11.43 1.67 -1.54
CA TYR A 72 12.59 2.28 -2.16
C TYR A 72 12.47 2.32 -3.70
N LEU A 73 12.09 1.20 -4.31
CA LEU A 73 11.98 1.08 -5.77
C LEU A 73 10.94 2.03 -6.37
N PHE A 74 9.79 2.20 -5.70
CA PHE A 74 8.66 2.96 -6.24
C PHE A 74 8.58 4.40 -5.76
N LEU A 75 9.09 4.69 -4.56
CA LEU A 75 8.90 5.98 -3.90
C LEU A 75 10.22 6.65 -3.50
N GLN A 76 11.36 6.02 -3.78
CA GLN A 76 12.70 6.47 -3.35
C GLN A 76 12.75 6.74 -1.84
N PHE A 77 12.04 5.91 -1.07
CA PHE A 77 11.73 6.12 0.34
C PHE A 77 12.09 4.88 1.16
N ASP A 78 12.74 5.06 2.32
CA ASP A 78 12.94 3.99 3.31
C ASP A 78 12.02 4.24 4.53
N PRO A 79 10.98 3.42 4.73
CA PRO A 79 10.02 3.58 5.83
C PRO A 79 10.63 3.53 7.23
N GLU A 80 11.81 2.92 7.38
CA GLU A 80 12.46 2.73 8.68
C GLU A 80 13.66 3.66 8.91
N LYS A 81 14.09 4.42 7.89
CA LYS A 81 15.05 5.52 8.12
C LYS A 81 14.32 6.66 8.80
N ARG A 82 14.30 6.64 10.13
CA ARG A 82 14.36 7.88 10.89
C ARG A 82 15.56 8.64 10.34
N TYR A 83 15.33 9.77 9.68
CA TYR A 83 16.42 10.69 9.41
C TYR A 83 17.17 10.86 10.74
N ALA A 84 18.47 10.56 10.74
CA ALA A 84 19.35 11.08 11.76
C ALA A 84 19.36 12.60 11.54
N SER A 85 18.36 13.26 12.12
CA SER A 85 18.43 14.66 12.50
C SER A 85 19.51 14.85 13.55
#